data_AF-A0A7V6A1C6-F1
#
_entry.id   AF-A0A7V6A1C6-F1
#
_cell.length_a   1.000
_cell.length_b   1.000
_cell.length_c   1.000
_cell.angle_alpha   90.00
_cell.angle_beta   90.00
_cell.angle_gamma   90.00
#
_symmetry.space_group_name_H-M   'P 1'
#
loop_
_entity.id
_entity.type
_entity.pdbx_description
1 polymer ?
#
loop_
_entity_poly.entity_id
_entity_poly.type
_entity_poly.pdbx_seq_one_letter_code
_entity_poly.pdbx_strand_id
1 'polypeptide(L)' 'MDPVHLKQLKQKVEEELRQRELALLEFWIKELKALEAKRHRDLASLRTDLKTLTDRMETRYRRLKGGSP' A
#
# COMPACT_ATOMS: atom_id res chain seq x y z
N MET A 1 22.44 -16.35 21.53
CA MET A 1 22.44 -15.83 20.14
C MET A 1 23.60 -14.84 20.04
N ASP A 2 24.48 -14.98 19.05
CA ASP A 2 25.64 -14.08 18.86
C ASP A 2 25.18 -12.62 18.59
N PRO A 3 25.70 -11.62 19.30
CA PRO A 3 25.41 -10.20 19.07
C PRO A 3 25.57 -9.74 17.61
N VAL A 4 26.52 -10.31 16.87
CA VAL A 4 26.77 -9.99 15.46
C VAL A 4 25.61 -10.47 14.59
N HIS A 5 25.17 -11.71 14.79
CA HIS A 5 24.02 -12.28 14.08
C HIS A 5 22.72 -11.54 14.40
N LEU A 6 22.55 -11.07 15.65
CA LEU A 6 21.38 -10.28 16.04
C LEU A 6 21.35 -8.91 15.33
N LYS A 7 22.51 -8.26 15.18
CA LYS A 7 22.62 -6.97 14.48
C LYS A 7 22.30 -7.11 12.98
N GLN A 8 22.86 -8.14 12.34
CA GLN A 8 22.57 -8.43 10.93
C GLN A 8 21.09 -8.74 10.70
N LEU A 9 20.47 -9.51 11.60
CA LEU A 9 19.04 -9.81 11.53
C LEU A 9 18.18 -8.54 11.64
N LYS A 10 18.50 -7.65 12.59
CA LYS A 10 17.80 -6.36 12.74
C LYS A 10 17.88 -5.52 11.47
N GLN A 11 19.08 -5.38 10.90
CA GLN A 11 19.29 -4.61 9.67
C GLN A 11 18.49 -5.18 8.50
N LYS A 12 18.44 -6.51 8.38
CA LYS A 12 17.66 -7.18 7.33
C LYS A 12 16.16 -6.94 7.51
N VAL A 13 15.64 -7.06 8.74
CA VAL A 13 14.22 -6.80 9.04
C VAL A 13 13.85 -5.35 8.73
N GLU A 14 14.68 -4.39 9.15
CA GLU A 14 14.46 -2.98 8.85
C GLU A 14 14.45 -2.69 7.35
N GLU A 15 15.36 -3.32 6.60
CA GLU A 15 15.38 -3.19 5.14
C GLU A 15 14.13 -3.78 4.49
N GLU A 16 13.72 -4.98 4.89
CA GLU A 16 12.48 -5.59 4.38
C GLU A 16 11.25 -4.74 4.70
N LEU A 17 11.18 -4.11 5.88
CA LEU A 17 10.09 -3.20 6.24
C LEU A 17 10.09 -1.95 5.35
N ARG A 18 11.26 -1.32 5.16
CA ARG A 18 11.40 -0.17 4.25
C ARG A 18 10.98 -0.51 2.82
N GLN A 19 11.42 -1.64 2.28
CA GLN A 19 11.07 -2.06 0.92
C GLN A 19 9.57 -2.37 0.79
N ARG A 20 8.95 -2.97 1.81
CA ARG A 20 7.49 -3.20 1.83
C ARG A 20 6.71 -1.89 1.85
N GLU A 21 7.16 -0.91 2.63
CA GLU A 21 6.52 0.41 2.70
C GLU A 21 6.64 1.16 1.36
N LEU A 22 7.84 1.18 0.75
CA LEU A 22 8.05 1.76 -0.56
C LEU A 22 7.13 1.15 -1.62
N ALA A 23 7.10 -0.18 -1.73
CA ALA A 23 6.25 -0.87 -2.69
C ALA A 23 4.74 -0.61 -2.47
N LEU A 24 4.32 -0.44 -1.21
CA LEU A 24 2.95 -0.07 -0.87
C LEU A 24 2.61 1.35 -1.35
N LEU A 25 3.50 2.31 -1.09
CA LEU A 25 3.33 3.71 -1.51
C LEU A 25 3.35 3.84 -3.03
N GLU A 26 4.30 3.21 -3.71
CA GLU A 26 4.41 3.22 -5.17
C GLU A 26 3.13 2.71 -5.84
N PHE A 27 2.58 1.62 -5.32
CA PHE A 27 1.31 1.07 -5.79
C PHE A 27 0.17 2.09 -5.68
N TRP A 28 -0.02 2.70 -4.49
CA TRP A 28 -1.14 3.63 -4.30
C TRP A 28 -0.96 4.94 -5.06
N ILE A 29 0.27 5.45 -5.18
CA ILE A 29 0.58 6.59 -6.04
C ILE A 29 0.22 6.29 -7.50
N LYS A 30 0.56 5.10 -7.99
CA LYS A 30 0.21 4.69 -9.37
C LYS A 30 -1.30 4.65 -9.58
N GLU A 31 -2.05 4.11 -8.63
CA GLU A 31 -3.52 4.07 -8.70
C GLU A 31 -4.15 5.47 -8.67
N LEU A 32 -3.63 6.37 -7.84
CA LEU A 32 -4.07 7.77 -7.79
C LEU A 32 -3.77 8.51 -9.10
N LYS A 33 -2.57 8.33 -9.68
CA LYS A 33 -2.22 8.89 -10.99
C LYS A 33 -3.11 8.35 -12.10
N ALA A 34 -3.48 7.07 -12.04
CA ALA A 34 -4.41 6.48 -13.00
C ALA A 34 -5.81 7.10 -12.88
N LEU A 35 -6.28 7.40 -11.65
CA LEU A 35 -7.52 8.10 -11.40
C LEU A 35 -7.50 9.54 -11.94
N GLU A 36 -6.40 10.27 -11.72
CA GLU A 36 -6.19 11.64 -12.20
C GLU A 36 -6.16 11.70 -13.74
N ALA A 37 -5.52 10.72 -14.38
CA ALA A 37 -5.45 10.62 -15.84
C ALA A 37 -6.81 10.32 -16.49
N LYS A 38 -7.78 9.77 -15.75
CA LYS A 38 -9.15 9.63 -16.25
C LYS A 38 -9.77 11.01 -16.40
N ARG A 39 -9.99 11.44 -17.64
CA ARG A 39 -10.75 12.66 -17.95
C ARG A 39 -12.24 12.44 -17.66
N HIS A 40 -12.61 12.52 -16.38
CA HIS A 40 -13.99 12.39 -15.91
C HIS A 40 -14.89 13.43 -16.60
N ARG A 41 -16.03 12.98 -17.12
CA ARG A 41 -16.98 13.85 -17.82
C ARG A 41 -17.91 14.57 -16.85
N ASP A 42 -18.13 13.99 -15.68
CA ASP A 42 -18.99 14.52 -14.63
C ASP A 42 -18.50 14.12 -13.24
N LEU A 43 -19.06 14.78 -12.22
CA LEU A 43 -18.68 14.55 -10.83
C LEU A 43 -19.11 13.17 -10.31
N ALA A 44 -20.17 12.59 -10.88
CA ALA A 44 -20.68 11.28 -10.46
C ALA A 44 -19.72 10.15 -10.87
N SER A 45 -19.11 10.25 -12.05
CA SER A 45 -18.09 9.31 -12.53
C SER A 45 -16.84 9.37 -11.65
N LEU A 46 -16.38 10.58 -11.31
CA LEU A 46 -15.26 10.77 -10.38
C LEU A 46 -15.56 10.18 -9.00
N ARG A 47 -16.75 10.45 -8.45
CA ARG A 47 -17.18 9.90 -7.15
C ARG A 47 -17.19 8.36 -7.16
N THR A 48 -17.64 7.75 -8.26
CA THR A 48 -17.69 6.29 -8.41
C THR A 48 -16.29 5.68 -8.43
N ASP A 49 -15.38 6.28 -9.19
CA ASP A 49 -14.00 5.79 -9.26
C ASP A 49 -13.24 6.02 -7.95
N LEU A 50 -13.48 7.14 -7.26
CA LEU A 50 -12.95 7.39 -5.91
C LEU A 50 -13.45 6.33 -4.92
N LYS A 51 -14.76 6.03 -4.93
CA LYS A 51 -15.31 4.97 -4.07
C LYS A 51 -14.65 3.62 -4.36
N THR A 52 -14.46 3.29 -5.63
CA THR A 52 -13.80 2.04 -6.03
C THR A 52 -12.35 1.98 -5.50
N LEU A 53 -11.61 3.09 -5.57
CA LEU A 53 -10.25 3.17 -5.03
C LEU A 53 -10.25 2.98 -3.51
N THR A 54 -11.14 3.65 -2.79
CA THR A 54 -11.27 3.53 -1.33
C THR A 54 -11.67 2.10 -0.91
N ASP A 55 -12.65 1.49 -1.58
CA ASP A 55 -13.09 0.12 -1.28
C ASP A 55 -11.93 -0.89 -1.46
N ARG A 56 -11.07 -0.68 -2.47
CA ARG A 56 -9.83 -1.46 -2.65
C ARG A 56 -8.82 -1.24 -1.53
N MET A 57 -8.60 0.01 -1.12
CA MET A 57 -7.72 0.36 0.01
C MET A 57 -8.21 -0.30 1.30
N GLU A 58 -9.50 -0.18 1.62
CA GLU A 58 -10.12 -0.79 2.80
C GLU A 58 -10.05 -2.31 2.77
N THR A 59 -10.24 -2.93 1.61
CA THR A 59 -10.10 -4.39 1.48
C THR A 59 -8.67 -4.84 1.76
N ARG A 60 -7.68 -4.14 1.21
CA ARG A 60 -6.27 -4.43 1.48
C ARG A 60 -5.92 -4.16 2.95
N TYR A 61 -6.40 -3.07 3.53
CA TYR A 61 -6.23 -2.73 4.94
C TYR A 61 -6.83 -3.81 5.84
N ARG A 62 -8.07 -4.25 5.59
CA ARG A 62 -8.72 -5.32 6.35
C ARG A 62 -7.95 -6.64 6.26
N ARG A 63 -7.42 -7.00 5.09
CA ARG A 63 -6.58 -8.20 4.93
C ARG A 63 -5.28 -8.10 5.71
N LEU A 64 -4.62 -6.94 5.69
CA LEU A 64 -3.38 -6.73 6.45
C LEU A 64 -3.63 -6.66 7.96
N LYS A 65 -4.73 -6.04 8.39
CA LYS A 65 -5.15 -5.94 9.79
C LYS A 65 -5.65 -7.28 10.34
N GLY A 66 -6.34 -8.05 9.52
CA GLY A 66 -6.90 -9.36 9.85
C GLY A 66 -5.93 -10.53 9.67
N GLY A 67 -4.67 -10.27 9.31
CA GLY A 67 -3.64 -11.28 9.16
C GLY A 67 -3.06 -11.75 10.49
N SER A 68 -3.86 -12.50 11.26
CA SER A 68 -3.45 -13.73 11.95
C SER A 68 -4.70 -14.48 12.43
N PRO A 69 -4.87 -15.79 12.13
CA PRO A 69 -4.11 -16.67 11.23
C PRO A 69 -4.60 -16.63 9.77
#